data_AF-A0A0L8FN27-F1
#
_entry.id   AF-A0A0L8FN27-F1
#
_cell.length_a   1.000
_cell.length_b   1.000
_cell.length_c   1.000
_cell.angle_alpha   90.00
_cell.angle_beta   90.00
_cell.angle_gamma   90.00
#
_symmetry.space_group_name_H-M   'P 1'
#
loop_
_entity.id
_entity.type
_entity.pdbx_description
1 polymer ?
#
loop_
_entity_poly.entity_id
_entity_poly.type
_entity_poly.pdbx_seq_one_letter_code
_entity_poly.pdbx_strand_id
1 'polypeptide(L)'
;MKFDVLLNHIGSLGKFQRIMILWIYLGASMDGYHYGISVFILPTKNHRCALPDLPNDTYKSQGSYHDTLVNKTIPYEFKDDQYVYDKCHMYNSSLGENGTKMQCNSWVYDHSVFRTSVIEDLDLVCDRSLMSANCIVVFFFGVLLGVVTLGNVSDVVGRRTVMMYSILLQGSAALGSAWVNNIYLFYLLRFLTGIGCSGSYIPTFILGKLSNSFLFLIFDSQTQKKTLTCPRILPVLSKHPGVYLQKKRGGFRVYDIFD
;
A
#
# COMPACT_ATOMS: atom_id res chain seq x y z
N MET A 1 -20.91 31.05 6.08
CA MET A 1 -20.81 31.78 4.80
C MET A 1 -20.56 30.76 3.70
N LYS A 2 -21.40 30.74 2.66
CA LYS A 2 -21.50 29.64 1.69
C LYS A 2 -20.24 29.58 0.79
N PHE A 3 -19.33 28.65 1.10
CA PHE A 3 -18.12 28.37 0.32
C PHE A 3 -18.46 28.08 -1.16
N ASP A 4 -19.65 27.50 -1.40
CA ASP A 4 -20.22 27.25 -2.73
C ASP A 4 -20.42 28.51 -3.57
N VAL A 5 -20.66 29.66 -2.95
CA VAL A 5 -20.79 30.95 -3.66
C VAL A 5 -19.42 31.45 -4.13
N LEU A 6 -18.38 31.25 -3.32
CA LEU A 6 -17.00 31.55 -3.72
C LEU A 6 -16.55 30.62 -4.86
N LEU A 7 -16.88 29.33 -4.75
CA LEU A 7 -16.56 28.31 -5.76
C LEU A 7 -17.19 28.60 -7.13
N ASN A 8 -18.46 29.04 -7.14
CA ASN A 8 -19.14 29.46 -8.37
C ASN A 8 -18.50 30.70 -8.99
N HIS A 9 -17.85 31.55 -8.19
CA HIS A 9 -17.22 32.78 -8.65
C HIS A 9 -15.81 32.56 -9.23
N ILE A 10 -15.11 31.49 -8.85
CA ILE A 10 -13.72 31.22 -9.26
C ILE A 10 -13.62 30.63 -10.67
N GLY A 11 -14.66 29.95 -11.18
CA GLY A 11 -14.81 29.58 -12.61
C GLY A 11 -13.68 28.75 -13.27
N SER A 12 -14.01 27.51 -13.68
CA SER A 12 -13.23 26.60 -14.55
C SER A 12 -11.89 26.06 -14.02
N LEU A 13 -11.64 24.76 -14.27
CA LEU A 13 -10.40 24.04 -13.95
C LEU A 13 -9.19 24.63 -14.69
N GLY A 14 -8.54 25.63 -14.09
CA GLY A 14 -7.26 26.17 -14.56
C GLY A 14 -6.13 25.13 -14.52
N LYS A 15 -5.02 25.41 -15.23
CA LYS A 15 -3.83 24.53 -15.28
C LYS A 15 -3.29 24.15 -13.90
N PHE A 16 -3.26 25.12 -12.98
CA PHE A 16 -2.81 24.94 -11.61
C PHE A 16 -3.66 23.92 -10.83
N GLN A 17 -4.99 23.98 -10.97
CA GLN A 17 -5.91 23.09 -10.28
C GLN A 17 -5.79 21.65 -10.81
N ARG A 18 -5.55 21.47 -12.12
CA ARG A 18 -5.29 20.14 -12.71
C ARG A 18 -3.99 19.52 -12.18
N ILE A 19 -2.92 20.31 -12.10
CA ILE A 19 -1.64 19.85 -11.53
C ILE A 19 -1.84 19.44 -10.07
N MET A 20 -2.54 20.25 -9.27
CA MET A 20 -2.82 19.92 -7.87
C MET A 20 -3.60 18.61 -7.72
N ILE A 21 -4.64 18.41 -8.55
CA ILE A 21 -5.43 17.16 -8.57
C ILE A 21 -4.56 15.96 -8.93
N LEU A 22 -3.65 16.09 -9.92
CA LEU A 22 -2.71 15.03 -10.29
C LEU A 22 -1.85 14.60 -9.09
N TRP A 23 -1.31 15.56 -8.33
CA TRP A 23 -0.50 15.28 -7.14
C TRP A 23 -1.29 14.60 -6.02
N ILE A 24 -2.55 14.96 -5.83
CA ILE A 24 -3.45 14.33 -4.85
C ILE A 24 -3.68 12.85 -5.22
N TYR A 25 -3.94 12.55 -6.50
CA TYR A 25 -4.11 11.17 -6.96
C TYR A 25 -2.82 10.36 -6.89
N LEU A 26 -1.68 10.98 -7.20
CA LEU A 26 -0.37 10.33 -7.10
C LEU A 26 -0.04 9.99 -5.63
N GLY A 27 -0.24 10.94 -4.71
CA GLY A 27 -0.02 10.71 -3.28
C GLY A 27 -0.90 9.57 -2.76
N ALA A 28 -2.22 9.62 -3.03
CA ALA A 28 -3.16 8.60 -2.60
C ALA A 28 -2.81 7.20 -3.11
N SER A 29 -2.38 7.06 -4.37
CA SER A 29 -2.04 5.75 -4.94
C SER A 29 -0.73 5.22 -4.36
N MET A 30 0.28 6.07 -4.14
CA MET A 30 1.53 5.67 -3.50
C MET A 30 1.29 5.21 -2.06
N ASP A 31 0.45 5.90 -1.30
CA ASP A 31 0.12 5.52 0.07
C ASP A 31 -0.54 4.13 0.10
N GLY A 32 -1.55 3.92 -0.75
CA GLY A 32 -2.22 2.61 -0.88
C GLY A 32 -1.25 1.48 -1.22
N TYR A 33 -0.30 1.74 -2.12
CA TYR A 33 0.75 0.78 -2.46
C TYR A 33 1.64 0.44 -1.26
N HIS A 34 2.09 1.43 -0.48
CA HIS A 34 2.96 1.17 0.68
C HIS A 34 2.26 0.42 1.81
N TYR A 35 0.96 0.63 2.03
CA TYR A 35 0.22 -0.18 2.99
C TYR A 35 0.05 -1.64 2.52
N GLY A 36 -0.19 -1.85 1.22
CA GLY A 36 -0.39 -3.19 0.65
C GLY A 36 0.90 -3.99 0.40
N ILE A 37 2.00 -3.31 0.07
CA ILE A 37 3.23 -3.97 -0.39
C ILE A 37 3.78 -4.94 0.66
N SER A 38 3.64 -4.63 1.95
CA SER A 38 4.16 -5.42 3.07
C SER A 38 3.77 -6.90 3.00
N VAL A 39 2.57 -7.20 2.50
CA VAL A 39 2.09 -8.58 2.34
C VAL A 39 2.86 -9.35 1.27
N PHE A 40 3.31 -8.66 0.22
CA PHE A 40 3.99 -9.28 -0.93
C PHE A 40 5.50 -9.42 -0.75
N ILE A 41 6.11 -8.61 0.12
CA ILE A 41 7.57 -8.62 0.36
C ILE A 41 7.99 -9.46 1.57
N LEU A 42 7.07 -9.68 2.52
CA LEU A 42 7.28 -10.46 3.73
C LEU A 42 6.52 -11.80 3.74
N PRO A 43 6.22 -12.47 2.60
CA PRO A 43 5.62 -13.79 2.67
C PRO A 43 6.68 -14.79 3.16
N THR A 44 6.33 -15.54 4.19
CA THR A 44 7.09 -16.73 4.58
C THR A 44 6.87 -17.81 3.53
N LYS A 45 7.91 -18.16 2.78
CA LYS A 45 7.84 -19.26 1.82
C LYS A 45 7.96 -20.60 2.55
N ASN A 46 7.51 -21.67 1.90
CA ASN A 46 7.87 -23.00 2.36
C ASN A 46 9.38 -23.14 2.23
N HIS A 47 10.02 -23.55 3.32
CA HIS A 47 11.45 -23.66 3.44
C HIS A 47 11.79 -24.90 4.23
N ARG A 48 12.99 -25.40 3.99
CA ARG A 48 13.60 -26.48 4.75
C ARG A 48 15.07 -26.17 4.96
N CYS A 49 15.71 -26.90 5.86
CA CYS A 49 17.14 -26.76 6.09
C CYS A 49 17.93 -27.24 4.86
N ALA A 50 19.02 -26.54 4.54
CA ALA A 50 19.94 -26.94 3.49
C ALA A 50 20.79 -28.12 3.96
N LEU A 51 20.98 -29.12 3.08
CA LEU A 51 21.76 -30.29 3.44
C LEU A 51 23.27 -29.99 3.32
N PRO A 52 24.08 -30.31 4.35
CA PRO A 52 25.53 -30.05 4.32
C PRO A 52 26.27 -30.95 3.33
N ASP A 53 25.73 -32.15 3.07
CA ASP A 53 26.35 -33.16 2.21
C ASP A 53 26.04 -32.97 0.72
N LEU A 54 25.30 -31.92 0.34
CA LEU A 54 24.89 -31.66 -1.05
C LEU A 54 25.15 -30.20 -1.48
N PRO A 55 26.08 -29.96 -2.42
CA PRO A 55 26.48 -28.59 -2.78
C PRO A 55 25.49 -27.84 -3.69
N ASN A 56 24.55 -28.53 -4.36
CA ASN A 56 23.55 -27.91 -5.26
C ASN A 56 22.12 -28.28 -4.85
N ASP A 57 21.80 -28.01 -3.59
CA ASP A 57 20.52 -28.38 -3.00
C ASP A 57 19.38 -27.45 -3.47
N THR A 58 18.27 -28.03 -3.90
CA THR A 58 17.06 -27.29 -4.30
C THR A 58 15.83 -27.79 -3.55
N TYR A 59 14.84 -26.94 -3.32
CA TYR A 59 13.64 -27.33 -2.58
C TYR A 59 12.89 -28.50 -3.24
N LYS A 60 12.84 -28.52 -4.57
CA LYS A 60 12.25 -29.62 -5.35
C LYS A 60 13.12 -30.87 -5.29
N SER A 61 12.46 -32.03 -5.27
CA SER A 61 13.12 -33.33 -5.39
C SER A 61 13.92 -33.41 -6.68
N GLN A 62 15.22 -33.71 -6.55
CA GLN A 62 16.14 -33.93 -7.68
C GLN A 62 16.28 -35.42 -8.04
N GLY A 63 15.58 -36.32 -7.32
CA GLY A 63 15.62 -37.77 -7.51
C GLY A 63 15.54 -38.55 -6.19
N SER A 64 15.44 -39.88 -6.29
CA SER A 64 15.22 -40.76 -5.13
C SER A 64 16.32 -40.68 -4.04
N TYR A 65 17.57 -40.42 -4.44
CA TYR A 65 18.68 -40.23 -3.49
C TYR A 65 18.50 -38.96 -2.65
N HIS A 66 18.07 -37.86 -3.28
CA HIS A 66 17.82 -36.58 -2.62
C HIS A 66 16.70 -36.72 -1.59
N ASP A 67 15.59 -37.36 -1.95
CA ASP A 67 14.46 -37.59 -1.04
C ASP A 67 14.88 -38.43 0.17
N THR A 68 15.69 -39.47 -0.05
CA THR A 68 16.20 -40.33 1.03
C THR A 68 17.09 -39.53 1.99
N LEU A 69 17.92 -38.64 1.45
CA LEU A 69 18.80 -37.79 2.24
C LEU A 69 18.00 -36.77 3.07
N VAL A 70 16.99 -36.15 2.47
CA VAL A 70 16.07 -35.22 3.14
C VAL A 70 15.35 -35.91 4.29
N ASN A 71 14.77 -37.10 4.06
CA ASN A 71 14.03 -37.85 5.08
C ASN A 71 14.91 -38.29 6.25
N LYS A 72 16.19 -38.61 5.97
CA LYS A 72 17.15 -39.02 7.01
C LYS A 72 17.65 -37.84 7.84
N THR A 73 17.76 -36.66 7.22
CA THR A 73 18.40 -35.49 7.83
C THR A 73 17.40 -34.58 8.54
N ILE A 74 16.19 -34.44 8.01
CA ILE A 74 15.19 -33.52 8.54
C ILE A 74 14.12 -34.31 9.31
N PRO A 75 13.90 -34.01 10.60
CA PRO A 75 12.82 -34.63 11.36
C PRO A 75 11.47 -34.27 10.76
N TYR A 76 10.56 -35.24 10.75
CA TYR A 76 9.18 -35.03 10.33
C TYR A 76 8.22 -35.49 11.43
N GLU A 77 7.08 -34.81 11.50
CA GLU A 77 5.99 -35.15 12.41
C GLU A 77 4.76 -35.53 11.58
N PHE A 78 4.03 -36.54 12.03
CA PHE A 78 2.75 -36.88 11.43
C PHE A 78 1.67 -36.02 12.09
N LYS A 79 1.15 -35.04 11.35
CA LYS A 79 0.09 -34.11 11.78
C LYS A 79 -1.00 -34.07 10.72
N ASP A 80 -2.25 -34.15 11.15
CA ASP A 80 -3.44 -34.04 10.27
C ASP A 80 -3.38 -34.97 9.04
N ASP A 81 -3.08 -36.25 9.25
CA ASP A 81 -2.94 -37.29 8.22
C ASP A 81 -1.85 -37.02 7.16
N GLN A 82 -0.91 -36.11 7.43
CA GLN A 82 0.22 -35.79 6.56
C GLN A 82 1.55 -35.77 7.31
N TYR A 83 2.61 -36.13 6.60
CA TYR A 83 3.98 -35.99 7.07
C TYR A 83 4.44 -34.55 6.85
N VAL A 84 4.69 -33.82 7.93
CA VAL A 84 5.16 -32.43 7.90
C VAL A 84 6.58 -32.37 8.43
N TYR A 85 7.52 -31.93 7.59
CA TYR A 85 8.91 -31.71 8.00
C TYR A 85 9.03 -30.52 8.96
N ASP A 86 9.92 -30.65 9.95
CA ASP A 86 10.35 -29.53 10.75
C ASP A 86 11.12 -28.54 9.86
N LYS A 87 10.82 -27.25 10.03
CA LYS A 87 11.40 -26.17 9.23
C LYS A 87 12.67 -25.60 9.85
N CYS A 88 12.88 -25.86 11.15
CA CYS A 88 13.87 -25.14 11.96
C CYS A 88 14.98 -26.01 12.53
N HIS A 89 14.77 -27.32 12.58
CA HIS A 89 15.72 -28.26 13.12
C HIS A 89 16.09 -29.33 12.11
N MET A 90 17.30 -29.84 12.22
CA MET A 90 17.81 -30.99 11.48
C MET A 90 18.54 -31.94 12.45
N TYR A 91 18.69 -33.20 12.06
CA TYR A 91 19.53 -34.15 12.78
C TYR A 91 21.00 -33.89 12.48
N ASN A 92 21.87 -34.15 13.47
CA ASN A 92 23.30 -34.15 13.24
C ASN A 92 23.67 -35.32 12.30
N SER A 93 24.29 -35.00 11.15
CA SER A 93 24.60 -35.93 10.04
C SER A 93 25.35 -37.21 10.49
N SER A 94 26.05 -37.16 11.62
CA SER A 94 26.79 -38.29 12.19
C SER A 94 25.94 -39.40 12.83
N LEU A 95 24.68 -39.15 13.20
CA LEU A 95 23.84 -40.11 13.94
C LEU A 95 22.46 -40.39 13.32
N GLY A 96 22.08 -39.67 12.25
CA GLY A 96 20.78 -39.86 11.58
C GLY A 96 19.60 -39.66 12.54
N GLU A 97 18.57 -40.52 12.45
CA GLU A 97 17.37 -40.49 13.30
C GLU A 97 17.66 -40.60 14.81
N ASN A 98 18.81 -41.17 15.19
CA ASN A 98 19.25 -41.26 16.60
C ASN A 98 20.08 -40.04 17.04
N GLY A 99 20.22 -39.05 16.16
CA GLY A 99 20.94 -37.81 16.42
C GLY A 99 20.15 -36.82 17.25
N THR A 100 20.86 -35.95 17.97
CA THR A 100 20.24 -34.79 18.62
C THR A 100 19.75 -33.78 17.57
N LYS A 101 18.58 -33.18 17.81
CA LYS A 101 18.07 -32.06 16.99
C LYS A 101 19.00 -30.85 17.15
N MET A 102 19.48 -30.30 16.04
CA MET A 102 20.28 -29.08 15.98
C MET A 102 19.56 -28.01 15.15
N GLN A 103 19.83 -26.74 15.44
CA GLN A 103 19.33 -25.63 14.63
C GLN A 103 20.02 -25.58 13.27
N CYS A 104 19.27 -25.17 12.26
CA CYS A 104 19.77 -25.02 10.90
C CYS A 104 20.50 -23.68 10.74
N ASN A 105 21.61 -23.68 10.00
CA ASN A 105 22.38 -22.47 9.69
C ASN A 105 22.07 -21.89 8.30
N SER A 106 21.50 -22.70 7.40
CA SER A 106 21.18 -22.32 6.03
C SER A 106 19.88 -23.01 5.61
N TRP A 107 19.14 -22.34 4.71
CA TRP A 107 17.82 -22.77 4.28
C TRP A 107 17.70 -22.81 2.77
N VAL A 108 16.79 -23.65 2.29
CA VAL A 108 16.40 -23.75 0.88
C VAL A 108 14.91 -23.46 0.79
N TYR A 109 14.55 -22.50 -0.06
CA TYR A 109 13.19 -21.98 -0.20
C TYR A 109 12.51 -22.51 -1.46
N ASP A 110 11.18 -22.66 -1.40
CA ASP A 110 10.37 -22.96 -2.57
C ASP A 110 10.07 -21.68 -3.37
N HIS A 111 10.42 -21.70 -4.66
CA HIS A 111 10.20 -20.59 -5.59
C HIS A 111 8.98 -20.78 -6.51
N SER A 112 8.08 -21.72 -6.19
CA SER A 112 6.90 -22.02 -7.00
C SER A 112 5.91 -20.85 -7.10
N VAL A 113 5.67 -20.13 -6.00
CA VAL A 113 4.71 -19.01 -5.92
C VAL A 113 5.40 -17.65 -6.01
N PHE A 114 6.47 -17.44 -5.23
CA PHE A 114 7.18 -16.17 -5.14
C PHE A 114 8.66 -16.35 -5.52
N ARG A 115 9.16 -15.52 -6.43
CA ARG A 115 10.57 -15.60 -6.87
C ARG A 115 11.54 -15.19 -5.77
N THR A 116 11.34 -14.04 -5.13
CA THR A 116 12.23 -13.50 -4.09
C THR A 116 11.38 -12.91 -2.95
N SER A 117 11.91 -12.92 -1.73
CA SER A 117 11.28 -12.21 -0.61
C SER A 117 12.36 -11.72 0.36
N VAL A 118 12.06 -10.65 1.10
CA VAL A 118 12.99 -10.07 2.07
C VAL A 118 13.32 -11.06 3.20
N ILE A 119 12.37 -11.97 3.50
CA ILE A 119 12.57 -13.03 4.49
C ILE A 119 13.65 -14.02 4.02
N GLU A 120 13.64 -14.36 2.73
CA GLU A 120 14.65 -15.24 2.13
C GLU A 120 16.01 -14.55 2.04
N ASP A 121 16.06 -13.32 1.54
CA ASP A 121 17.32 -12.60 1.33
C ASP A 121 18.09 -12.34 2.65
N LEU A 122 17.40 -12.34 3.79
CA LEU A 122 17.95 -12.07 5.12
C LEU A 122 17.85 -13.26 6.08
N ASP A 123 17.42 -14.43 5.61
CA ASP A 123 17.19 -15.65 6.40
C ASP A 123 16.44 -15.40 7.72
N LEU A 124 15.30 -14.71 7.63
CA LEU A 124 14.47 -14.31 8.78
C LEU A 124 13.44 -15.40 9.16
N VAL A 125 13.90 -16.65 9.26
CA VAL A 125 13.08 -17.81 9.60
C VAL A 125 13.35 -18.29 11.02
N CYS A 126 12.45 -19.13 11.55
CA CYS A 126 12.59 -19.78 12.87
C CYS A 126 12.80 -18.77 14.01
N ASP A 127 13.94 -18.79 14.71
CA ASP A 127 14.26 -17.87 15.81
C ASP A 127 14.19 -16.39 15.40
N ARG A 128 14.46 -16.10 14.13
CA ARG A 128 14.43 -14.73 13.58
C ARG A 128 13.10 -14.38 12.92
N SER A 129 12.10 -15.25 12.97
CA SER A 129 10.77 -14.97 12.40
C SER A 129 10.12 -13.72 12.99
N LEU A 130 10.34 -13.43 14.28
CA LEU A 130 9.81 -12.23 14.94
C LEU A 130 10.36 -10.94 14.32
N MET A 131 11.56 -10.97 13.75
CA MET A 131 12.15 -9.81 13.08
C MET A 131 11.34 -9.40 11.85
N SER A 132 10.69 -10.35 11.18
CA SER A 132 9.79 -10.04 10.05
C SER A 132 8.53 -9.31 10.50
N ALA A 133 7.95 -9.71 11.64
CA ALA A 133 6.80 -9.03 12.24
C ALA A 133 7.18 -7.61 12.71
N ASN A 134 8.38 -7.45 13.27
CA ASN A 134 8.89 -6.15 13.69
C ASN A 134 9.01 -5.17 12.51
N CYS A 135 9.24 -5.61 11.26
CA CYS A 135 9.20 -4.73 10.08
C CYS A 135 7.86 -3.96 9.99
N ILE A 136 6.76 -4.69 10.20
CA ILE A 136 5.40 -4.16 10.08
C ILE A 136 5.13 -3.20 11.23
N VAL A 137 5.50 -3.59 12.44
CA VAL A 137 5.36 -2.75 13.65
C VAL A 137 6.13 -1.44 13.49
N VAL A 138 7.38 -1.49 13.04
CA VAL A 138 8.23 -0.29 12.82
C VAL A 138 7.62 0.64 11.76
N PHE A 139 7.06 0.09 10.67
CA PHE A 139 6.37 0.88 9.67
C PHE A 139 5.17 1.63 10.27
N PHE A 140 4.28 0.94 10.99
CA PHE A 140 3.12 1.58 11.62
C PHE A 140 3.50 2.54 12.75
N PHE A 141 4.59 2.27 13.47
CA PHE A 141 5.14 3.20 14.44
C PHE A 141 5.63 4.49 13.77
N GLY A 142 6.27 4.39 12.61
CA GLY A 142 6.61 5.54 11.76
C GLY A 142 5.38 6.32 11.31
N VAL A 143 4.33 5.62 10.88
CA VAL A 143 3.04 6.25 10.53
C VAL A 143 2.48 7.02 11.73
N LEU A 144 2.45 6.43 12.93
CA LEU A 144 1.95 7.07 14.14
C LEU A 144 2.71 8.36 14.46
N LEU A 145 4.04 8.31 14.45
CA LEU A 145 4.87 9.48 14.71
C LEU A 145 4.71 10.55 13.62
N GLY A 146 4.60 10.15 12.36
CA GLY A 146 4.40 11.07 11.27
C GLY A 146 3.04 11.78 11.32
N VAL A 147 1.95 11.10 11.73
CA VAL A 147 0.64 11.75 11.93
C VAL A 147 0.74 12.86 12.98
N VAL A 148 1.39 12.59 14.12
CA VAL A 148 1.54 13.57 15.20
C VAL A 148 2.44 14.73 14.77
N THR A 149 3.56 14.46 14.11
CA THR A 149 4.54 15.50 13.78
C THR A 149 4.19 16.25 12.50
N LEU A 150 4.08 15.54 11.37
CA LEU A 150 3.81 16.14 10.06
C LEU A 150 2.39 16.71 9.97
N GLY A 151 1.44 16.20 10.74
CA GLY A 151 0.12 16.81 10.88
C GLY A 151 0.22 18.26 11.36
N ASN A 152 0.88 18.49 12.50
CA ASN A 152 1.10 19.83 13.06
C ASN A 152 1.96 20.71 12.13
N VAL A 153 3.02 20.15 11.53
CA VAL A 153 3.87 20.89 10.59
C VAL A 153 3.08 21.31 9.34
N SER A 154 2.11 20.51 8.88
CA SER A 154 1.31 20.81 7.69
C SER A 154 0.41 22.03 7.85
N ASP A 155 -0.03 22.33 9.08
CA ASP A 155 -0.86 23.49 9.36
C ASP A 155 -0.03 24.78 9.46
N VAL A 156 1.26 24.70 9.79
CA VAL A 156 2.17 25.87 9.88
C VAL A 156 2.88 26.17 8.56
N VAL A 157 3.52 25.16 7.96
CA VAL A 157 4.35 25.30 6.75
C VAL A 157 3.49 25.33 5.47
N GLY A 158 2.25 24.87 5.58
CA GLY A 158 1.31 24.75 4.48
C GLY A 158 1.21 23.32 3.96
N ARG A 159 -0.01 22.91 3.63
CA ARG A 159 -0.33 21.52 3.28
C ARG A 159 0.32 21.05 1.98
N ARG A 160 0.50 21.94 1.01
CA ARG A 160 1.07 21.60 -0.31
C ARG A 160 2.55 21.25 -0.23
N THR A 161 3.33 22.04 0.48
CA THR A 161 4.78 21.85 0.63
C THR A 161 5.07 20.58 1.40
N VAL A 162 4.39 20.36 2.53
CA VAL A 162 4.52 19.13 3.32
C VAL A 162 4.15 17.88 2.52
N MET A 163 3.08 17.93 1.72
CA MET A 163 2.71 16.82 0.83
C MET A 163 3.83 16.49 -0.17
N MET A 164 4.43 17.49 -0.82
CA MET A 164 5.50 17.26 -1.79
C MET A 164 6.75 16.65 -1.15
N TYR A 165 7.20 17.18 -0.01
CA TYR A 165 8.35 16.61 0.71
C TYR A 165 8.07 15.19 1.23
N SER A 166 6.85 14.92 1.68
CA SER A 166 6.48 13.59 2.19
C SER A 166 6.47 12.52 1.10
N ILE A 167 5.95 12.86 -0.10
CA ILE A 167 5.98 11.97 -1.26
C ILE A 167 7.43 11.69 -1.70
N LEU A 168 8.30 12.71 -1.69
CA LEU A 168 9.72 12.52 -2.00
C LEU A 168 10.43 11.64 -0.95
N LEU A 169 10.11 11.84 0.33
CA LEU A 169 10.65 11.05 1.43
C LEU A 169 10.25 9.58 1.31
N GLN A 170 8.94 9.29 1.14
CA GLN A 170 8.48 7.90 1.04
C GLN A 170 9.02 7.22 -0.22
N GLY A 171 9.08 7.93 -1.36
CA GLY A 171 9.57 7.39 -2.62
C GLY A 171 11.07 7.06 -2.57
N SER A 172 11.88 7.98 -2.04
CA SER A 172 13.33 7.76 -1.90
C SER A 172 13.66 6.67 -0.88
N ALA A 173 12.98 6.64 0.27
CA ALA A 173 13.16 5.59 1.27
C ALA A 173 12.73 4.21 0.75
N ALA A 174 11.62 4.13 0.01
CA ALA A 174 11.16 2.88 -0.58
C ALA A 174 12.12 2.38 -1.66
N LEU A 175 12.61 3.26 -2.52
CA LEU A 175 13.61 2.90 -3.53
C LEU A 175 14.92 2.43 -2.88
N GLY A 176 15.38 3.12 -1.84
CA GLY A 176 16.51 2.70 -1.02
C GLY A 176 16.34 1.30 -0.43
N SER A 177 15.11 0.94 -0.02
CA SER A 177 14.84 -0.36 0.61
C SER A 177 15.05 -1.56 -0.31
N ALA A 178 15.13 -1.35 -1.63
CA ALA A 178 15.38 -2.41 -2.61
C ALA A 178 16.84 -2.87 -2.67
N TRP A 179 17.80 -2.07 -2.20
CA TRP A 179 19.23 -2.39 -2.26
C TRP A 179 19.86 -2.76 -0.91
N VAL A 180 19.05 -2.86 0.14
CA VAL A 180 19.54 -3.04 1.50
C VAL A 180 19.56 -4.51 1.90
N ASN A 181 20.76 -5.01 2.21
CA ASN A 181 20.99 -6.35 2.74
C ASN A 181 21.18 -6.38 4.27
N ASN A 182 20.81 -5.29 4.96
CA ASN A 182 20.92 -5.18 6.41
C ASN A 182 19.54 -4.91 7.03
N ILE A 183 19.10 -5.79 7.93
CA ILE A 183 17.77 -5.72 8.55
C ILE A 183 17.51 -4.40 9.30
N TYR A 184 18.52 -3.85 9.98
CA TYR A 184 18.37 -2.62 10.76
C TYR A 184 18.22 -1.39 9.86
N LEU A 185 18.98 -1.36 8.75
CA LEU A 185 18.83 -0.29 7.75
C LEU A 185 17.49 -0.41 7.02
N PHE A 186 17.02 -1.64 6.77
CA PHE A 186 15.71 -1.87 6.21
C PHE A 186 14.60 -1.37 7.15
N TYR A 187 14.71 -1.60 8.46
CA TYR A 187 13.80 -1.03 9.47
C TYR A 187 13.79 0.49 9.43
N LEU A 188 14.96 1.14 9.39
CA LEU A 188 15.06 2.59 9.34
C LEU A 188 14.37 3.15 8.09
N LEU A 189 14.61 2.54 6.92
CA LEU A 189 13.97 2.98 5.67
C LEU A 189 12.45 2.79 5.73
N ARG A 190 11.97 1.69 6.31
CA ARG A 190 10.52 1.47 6.50
C ARG A 190 9.88 2.42 7.47
N PHE A 191 10.59 2.78 8.53
CA PHE A 191 10.17 3.81 9.45
C PHE A 191 10.03 5.16 8.73
N LEU A 192 11.01 5.55 7.91
CA LEU A 192 10.96 6.79 7.12
C LEU A 192 9.85 6.76 6.07
N THR A 193 9.62 5.62 5.39
CA THR A 193 8.47 5.45 4.49
C THR A 193 7.15 5.63 5.24
N GLY A 194 7.01 5.07 6.44
CA GLY A 194 5.82 5.23 7.27
C GLY A 194 5.54 6.68 7.67
N ILE A 195 6.59 7.41 8.08
CA ILE A 195 6.49 8.87 8.34
C ILE A 195 6.01 9.60 7.08
N GLY A 196 6.65 9.35 5.93
CA GLY A 196 6.27 9.96 4.65
C GLY A 196 4.81 9.69 4.28
N CYS A 197 4.35 8.44 4.36
CA CYS A 197 2.96 8.07 4.05
C CYS A 197 1.93 8.81 4.90
N SER A 198 2.21 9.05 6.18
CA SER A 198 1.27 9.83 7.01
C SER A 198 1.23 11.31 6.63
N GLY A 199 2.37 11.89 6.24
CA GLY A 199 2.51 13.29 5.84
C GLY A 199 1.89 13.61 4.48
N SER A 200 1.84 12.64 3.56
CA SER A 200 1.09 12.72 2.30
C SER A 200 -0.40 12.46 2.48
N TYR A 201 -0.77 11.50 3.34
CA TYR A 201 -2.16 11.05 3.50
C TYR A 201 -3.08 12.13 4.08
N ILE A 202 -2.64 12.86 5.11
CA ILE A 202 -3.48 13.87 5.79
C ILE A 202 -3.86 15.02 4.84
N PRO A 203 -2.92 15.71 4.15
CA PRO A 203 -3.25 16.73 3.16
C PRO A 203 -4.13 16.19 2.04
N THR A 204 -3.84 14.97 1.56
CA THR A 204 -4.56 14.32 0.46
C THR A 204 -6.02 14.06 0.82
N PHE A 205 -6.33 13.59 2.03
CA PHE A 205 -7.70 13.38 2.48
C PHE A 205 -8.49 14.70 2.56
N ILE A 206 -7.87 15.75 3.09
CA ILE A 206 -8.54 17.06 3.25
C ILE A 206 -8.76 17.73 1.89
N LEU A 207 -7.72 17.76 1.05
CA LEU A 207 -7.81 18.32 -0.31
C LEU A 207 -8.70 17.47 -1.22
N GLY A 208 -8.74 16.15 -1.01
CA GLY A 208 -9.61 15.21 -1.71
C GLY A 208 -11.09 15.49 -1.44
N LYS A 209 -11.48 15.80 -0.20
CA LYS A 209 -12.85 16.25 0.10
C LYS A 209 -13.21 17.51 -0.68
N LEU A 210 -12.31 18.50 -0.71
CA LEU A 210 -12.50 19.74 -1.46
C LEU A 210 -12.59 19.48 -2.98
N SER A 211 -11.75 18.60 -3.51
CA SER A 211 -11.74 18.20 -4.93
C SER A 211 -12.99 17.44 -5.33
N ASN A 212 -13.45 16.49 -4.51
CA ASN A 212 -14.65 15.69 -4.81
C ASN A 212 -15.89 16.57 -4.78
N SER A 213 -16.02 17.49 -3.81
CA SER A 213 -17.07 18.51 -3.83
C SER A 213 -16.98 19.40 -5.07
N PHE A 214 -15.78 19.81 -5.48
CA PHE A 214 -15.56 20.54 -6.73
C PHE A 214 -15.94 19.74 -7.99
N LEU A 215 -15.57 18.46 -8.06
CA LEU A 215 -15.90 17.57 -9.18
C LEU A 215 -17.41 17.35 -9.24
N PHE A 216 -18.06 17.09 -8.11
CA PHE A 216 -19.53 17.00 -8.04
C PHE A 216 -20.20 18.29 -8.53
N LEU A 217 -19.74 19.47 -8.09
CA LEU A 217 -20.28 20.75 -8.55
C LEU A 217 -20.00 21.01 -10.04
N ILE A 218 -18.87 20.55 -10.58
CA ILE A 218 -18.57 20.65 -12.02
C ILE A 218 -19.41 19.66 -12.81
N PHE A 219 -19.53 18.41 -12.38
CA PHE A 219 -20.41 17.43 -13.02
C PHE A 219 -21.85 17.93 -13.00
N ASP A 220 -22.32 18.46 -11.87
CA ASP A 220 -23.64 19.06 -11.71
C ASP A 220 -23.84 20.30 -12.60
N SER A 221 -22.84 21.20 -12.65
CA SER A 221 -22.84 22.37 -13.56
C SER A 221 -22.83 21.97 -15.04
N GLN A 222 -22.12 20.90 -15.41
CA GLN A 222 -22.08 20.36 -16.76
C GLN A 222 -23.38 19.62 -17.11
N THR A 223 -24.02 18.92 -16.17
CA THR A 223 -25.37 18.37 -16.35
C THR A 223 -26.41 19.48 -16.46
N GLN A 224 -26.40 20.50 -15.61
CA GLN A 224 -27.28 21.67 -15.70
C GLN A 224 -27.15 22.37 -17.05
N LYS A 225 -25.91 22.62 -17.53
CA LYS A 225 -25.67 23.20 -18.87
C LYS A 225 -26.17 22.29 -19.99
N LYS A 226 -25.90 20.98 -19.95
CA LYS A 226 -26.38 20.03 -20.97
C LYS A 226 -27.92 19.92 -20.99
N THR A 227 -28.57 19.94 -19.83
CA THR A 227 -30.04 19.90 -19.70
C THR A 227 -30.68 21.19 -20.23
N LEU A 228 -30.08 22.36 -19.99
CA LEU A 228 -30.55 23.66 -20.50
C LEU A 228 -30.30 23.87 -22.00
N THR A 229 -29.36 23.15 -22.62
CA THR A 229 -29.11 23.19 -24.08
C THR A 229 -29.89 22.13 -24.86
N CYS A 230 -30.61 21.22 -24.21
CA CYS A 230 -31.35 20.16 -24.90
C CYS A 230 -32.79 20.63 -25.23
N PRO A 231 -33.14 20.86 -26.52
CA PRO A 231 -34.46 21.40 -26.89
C PRO A 231 -35.63 20.46 -26.58
N ARG A 232 -35.36 19.18 -26.30
CA ARG A 232 -36.37 18.15 -26.02
C ARG A 232 -36.82 18.11 -24.56
N ILE A 233 -36.01 18.63 -23.63
CA ILE A 233 -36.24 18.54 -22.16
C ILE A 233 -36.84 19.85 -21.62
N LEU A 234 -36.56 21.00 -22.26
CA LEU A 234 -37.14 22.30 -21.92
C LEU A 234 -38.68 22.32 -21.77
N PRO A 235 -39.49 21.71 -22.65
CA PRO A 235 -40.95 21.75 -22.53
C PRO A 235 -41.52 20.80 -21.46
N VAL A 236 -40.71 19.87 -20.93
CA VAL A 236 -41.12 18.94 -19.86
C VAL A 236 -40.95 19.60 -18.49
N LEU A 237 -39.86 20.36 -18.29
CA LEU A 237 -39.59 21.08 -17.04
C LEU A 237 -40.59 22.22 -16.77
N SER A 238 -41.17 22.85 -17.80
CA SER A 238 -42.17 23.91 -17.60
C SER A 238 -43.55 23.39 -17.18
N LYS A 239 -43.80 22.08 -17.23
CA LYS A 239 -45.08 21.47 -16.88
C LYS A 239 -45.14 20.91 -15.46
N HIS A 240 -44.03 20.88 -14.73
CA HIS A 240 -44.01 20.46 -13.34
C HIS A 240 -44.46 21.60 -12.41
N PRO A 241 -45.48 21.40 -11.56
CA PRO A 241 -45.88 22.38 -10.56
C PRO A 241 -44.75 22.51 -9.53
N GLY A 242 -44.09 23.68 -9.48
CA GLY A 242 -43.02 24.00 -8.52
C GLY A 242 -41.70 24.49 -9.13
N VAL A 243 -41.52 24.45 -10.46
CA VAL A 243 -40.29 24.87 -11.13
C VAL A 243 -40.56 26.08 -12.02
N TYR A 244 -39.97 27.24 -11.69
CA TYR A 244 -40.10 28.46 -12.50
C TYR A 244 -38.81 28.76 -13.28
N LEU A 245 -38.94 28.86 -14.62
CA LEU A 245 -37.86 29.25 -15.52
C LEU A 245 -37.88 30.77 -15.73
N GLN A 246 -36.91 31.49 -15.16
CA GLN A 246 -36.72 32.92 -15.45
C GLN A 246 -35.79 33.10 -16.66
N LYS A 247 -36.32 33.72 -17.73
CA LYS A 247 -35.54 34.10 -18.92
C LYS A 247 -34.85 35.44 -18.66
N LYS A 248 -33.54 35.43 -18.39
CA LYS A 248 -32.70 36.64 -18.46
C LYS A 248 -31.97 36.69 -19.81
N ARG A 249 -31.67 37.90 -20.30
CA ARG A 249 -30.87 38.12 -21.53
C ARG A 249 -29.52 37.42 -21.37
N GLY A 250 -29.40 36.19 -21.89
CA GLY A 250 -28.22 35.34 -21.75
C GLY A 250 -28.48 33.85 -21.41
N GLY A 251 -29.71 33.45 -21.08
CA GLY A 251 -30.06 32.03 -20.84
C GLY A 251 -31.16 31.81 -19.79
N PHE A 252 -31.64 30.58 -19.69
CA PHE A 252 -32.63 30.15 -18.69
C PHE A 252 -31.94 29.69 -17.40
N ARG A 253 -32.48 30.07 -16.24
CA ARG A 253 -32.07 29.56 -14.92
C ARG A 253 -33.26 28.86 -14.25
N VAL A 254 -33.02 27.69 -13.67
CA VAL A 254 -33.98 26.91 -12.89
C VAL A 254 -33.86 27.33 -11.43
N TYR A 255 -34.98 27.63 -10.78
CA TYR A 255 -35.05 27.85 -9.33
C TYR A 255 -36.05 26.84 -8.75
N ASP A 256 -35.61 26.12 -7.71
CA ASP A 256 -36.48 25.28 -6.87
C ASP A 256 -36.95 26.12 -5.66
N ILE A 257 -38.21 25.96 -5.25
CA ILE A 257 -38.89 26.82 -4.24
C ILE A 257 -38.51 26.49 -2.78
N PHE A 258 -37.70 25.45 -2.55
CA PHE A 258 -37.24 25.11 -1.20
C PHE A 258 -35.81 25.65 -1.00
N ASP A 259 -35.74 26.93 -0.62
CA ASP A 259 -34.57 27.52 0.05
C ASP A 259 -34.30 26.87 1.42
#